data_AF-A0A0K0EA17-F1
#
_entry.id   AF-A0A0K0EA17-F1
#
_cell.length_a   1.000
_cell.length_b   1.000
_cell.length_c   1.000
_cell.angle_alpha   90.00
_cell.angle_beta   90.00
_cell.angle_gamma   90.00
#
_symmetry.space_group_name_H-M   'P 1'
#
loop_
_entity.id
_entity.type
_entity.pdbx_description
1 polymer ?
#
loop_
_entity_poly.entity_id
_entity_poly.type
_entity_poly.pdbx_seq_one_letter_code
_entity_poly.pdbx_strand_id
1 'polypeptide(L)'
;MALNLREQFSTDKGLAQKFMDLPIDNIFFAEYVWIDGTGENLRSKTRIFDFEPKNLEDFPIWNCDGSSTGLAFGKDSDVFLKPVAVYKDPFRLQNNKLVLCETLNNRMQPTATNHRSKCHETMKKVAHLKPWFGMEQEYTLLDLDGHPFGWPKNGFPRPQGPYYCGIGANRVYGRDVVEAHHRACLYAGINCSGTNAEVMPGQWEFQVGPCEGIEMGDQLWMARFILHRVAEEFGVIASLDPKPIKGDWNGAGCHTNFSTEVMRLDGGYKEIINAIEKLSKSHHEHIAYYDPSGGSDNERRLTGHHETASISEFNYGVALRAASVRIPRQTEVDQKGYFEDRRPSSNCDPYSVTDAIVRTCCLDVKRLSKVYTPLKVQHIRHILKEGNEQKNE
;
A
#
# COMPACT_ATOMS: atom_id res chain seq x y z
N MET A 1 -1.64 -38.44 7.07
CA MET A 1 -1.21 -37.06 7.35
C MET A 1 -2.46 -36.20 7.31
N ALA A 2 -2.67 -35.31 8.27
CA ALA A 2 -3.71 -34.29 8.10
C ALA A 2 -3.34 -33.46 6.87
N LEU A 3 -4.28 -33.29 5.94
CA LEU A 3 -4.12 -32.35 4.82
C LEU A 3 -3.78 -30.98 5.42
N ASN A 4 -2.88 -30.24 4.78
CA ASN A 4 -2.67 -28.86 5.21
C ASN A 4 -3.96 -28.06 4.97
N LEU A 5 -4.16 -26.94 5.68
CA LEU A 5 -5.41 -26.17 5.61
C LEU A 5 -5.76 -25.77 4.15
N ARG A 6 -4.75 -25.49 3.33
CA ARG A 6 -4.92 -25.13 1.91
C ARG A 6 -5.52 -26.29 1.12
N GLU A 7 -5.04 -27.51 1.30
CA GLU A 7 -5.61 -28.72 0.69
C GLU A 7 -7.01 -29.03 1.23
N GLN A 8 -7.23 -28.82 2.53
CA GLN A 8 -8.53 -29.06 3.16
C GLN A 8 -9.63 -28.16 2.58
N PHE A 9 -9.32 -26.91 2.26
CA PHE A 9 -10.27 -25.93 1.73
C PHE A 9 -10.14 -25.70 0.21
N SER A 10 -9.30 -26.47 -0.48
CA SER A 10 -9.13 -26.32 -1.93
C SER A 10 -10.42 -26.73 -2.66
N THR A 11 -10.95 -25.80 -3.47
CA THR A 11 -12.02 -26.08 -4.41
C THR A 11 -11.45 -26.54 -5.75
N ASP A 12 -12.18 -27.36 -6.49
CA ASP A 12 -11.81 -27.72 -7.86
C ASP A 12 -11.89 -26.50 -8.79
N LYS A 13 -10.71 -25.94 -9.12
CA LYS A 13 -10.59 -24.75 -9.98
C LYS A 13 -10.98 -25.04 -11.43
N GLY A 14 -10.83 -26.27 -11.91
CA GLY A 14 -11.29 -26.67 -13.24
C GLY A 14 -12.82 -26.67 -13.33
N LEU A 15 -13.49 -27.17 -12.28
CA LEU A 15 -14.95 -27.09 -12.18
C LEU A 15 -15.44 -25.65 -12.08
N ALA A 16 -14.75 -24.77 -11.34
CA ALA A 16 -15.08 -23.36 -11.29
C ALA A 16 -14.95 -22.67 -12.67
N GLN A 17 -13.88 -22.97 -13.42
CA GLN A 17 -13.64 -22.40 -14.75
C GLN A 17 -14.78 -22.67 -15.73
N LYS A 18 -15.41 -23.86 -15.66
CA LYS A 18 -16.60 -24.20 -16.47
C LYS A 18 -17.71 -23.14 -16.37
N PHE A 19 -17.90 -22.53 -15.20
CA PHE A 19 -18.92 -21.49 -15.01
C PHE A 19 -18.43 -20.10 -15.43
N MET A 20 -17.13 -19.82 -15.28
CA MET A 20 -16.50 -18.59 -15.76
C MET A 20 -16.51 -18.48 -17.28
N ASP A 21 -16.48 -19.61 -17.99
CA ASP A 21 -16.49 -19.68 -19.46
C ASP A 21 -17.90 -19.61 -20.07
N LEU A 22 -18.96 -19.52 -19.26
CA LEU A 22 -20.32 -19.36 -19.79
C LEU A 22 -20.42 -18.04 -20.57
N PRO A 23 -20.99 -18.03 -21.79
CA PRO A 23 -21.24 -16.80 -22.50
C PRO A 23 -22.33 -16.01 -21.76
N ILE A 24 -22.00 -14.76 -21.40
CA ILE A 24 -22.94 -13.82 -20.78
C ILE A 24 -23.01 -12.58 -21.68
N ASP A 25 -24.00 -12.55 -22.56
CA ASP A 25 -24.17 -11.47 -23.53
C ASP A 25 -24.92 -10.27 -22.92
N ASN A 26 -24.48 -9.05 -23.26
CA ASN A 26 -25.12 -7.78 -22.87
C ASN A 26 -25.29 -7.57 -21.35
N ILE A 27 -24.47 -8.23 -20.55
CA ILE A 27 -24.45 -8.09 -19.10
C ILE A 27 -23.00 -7.84 -18.67
N PHE A 28 -22.79 -6.81 -17.85
CA PHE A 28 -21.46 -6.37 -17.45
C PHE A 28 -21.36 -6.30 -15.94
N PHE A 29 -20.31 -6.89 -15.39
CA PHE A 29 -20.03 -6.93 -13.97
C PHE A 29 -19.12 -5.75 -13.60
N ALA A 30 -19.50 -4.99 -12.57
CA ALA A 30 -18.66 -3.95 -11.98
C ALA A 30 -18.41 -4.26 -10.50
N GLU A 31 -17.17 -4.57 -10.15
CA GLU A 31 -16.73 -4.82 -8.78
C GLU A 31 -16.36 -3.49 -8.11
N TYR A 32 -17.19 -3.01 -7.20
CA TYR A 32 -16.93 -1.78 -6.45
C TYR A 32 -15.97 -2.11 -5.31
N VAL A 33 -14.83 -1.44 -5.25
CA VAL A 33 -13.75 -1.68 -4.28
C VAL A 33 -13.57 -0.44 -3.41
N TRP A 34 -13.46 -0.61 -2.09
CA TRP A 34 -13.23 0.49 -1.14
C TRP A 34 -12.38 0.08 0.05
N ILE A 35 -11.79 1.06 0.74
CA ILE A 35 -11.01 0.89 1.97
C ILE A 35 -11.97 0.94 3.17
N ASP A 36 -11.81 0.01 4.11
CA ASP A 36 -12.68 -0.07 5.29
C ASP A 36 -12.24 0.85 6.46
N GLY A 37 -12.89 0.69 7.60
CA GLY A 37 -12.67 1.49 8.80
C GLY A 37 -11.32 1.28 9.48
N THR A 38 -10.56 0.24 9.11
CA THR A 38 -9.18 0.07 9.61
C THR A 38 -8.20 0.97 8.85
N GLY A 39 -8.55 1.38 7.62
CA GLY A 39 -7.65 2.12 6.73
C GLY A 39 -6.60 1.23 6.04
N GLU A 40 -6.67 -0.09 6.25
CA GLU A 40 -5.72 -1.08 5.72
C GLU A 40 -6.38 -2.06 4.76
N ASN A 41 -7.59 -2.51 5.10
CA ASN A 41 -8.23 -3.60 4.38
C ASN A 41 -9.14 -3.07 3.27
N LEU A 42 -9.17 -3.82 2.17
CA LEU A 42 -10.07 -3.57 1.06
C LEU A 42 -11.31 -4.45 1.18
N ARG A 43 -12.44 -3.92 0.76
CA ARG A 43 -13.71 -4.62 0.64
C ARG A 43 -14.21 -4.46 -0.79
N SER A 44 -15.01 -5.41 -1.27
CA SER A 44 -15.65 -5.26 -2.56
C SER A 44 -17.03 -5.90 -2.63
N LYS A 45 -17.80 -5.50 -3.64
CA LYS A 45 -19.02 -6.18 -4.06
C LYS A 45 -19.38 -5.84 -5.51
N THR A 46 -20.14 -6.71 -6.15
CA THR A 46 -20.44 -6.59 -7.59
C THR A 46 -21.83 -6.02 -7.87
N ARG A 47 -21.91 -5.06 -8.79
CA ARG A 47 -23.16 -4.62 -9.44
C ARG A 47 -23.20 -5.16 -10.87
N ILE A 48 -24.40 -5.46 -11.35
CA ILE A 48 -24.66 -5.87 -12.73
C ILE A 48 -25.22 -4.68 -13.52
N PHE A 49 -24.77 -4.53 -14.77
CA PHE A 49 -25.23 -3.55 -15.74
C PHE A 49 -25.74 -4.25 -16.99
N ASP A 50 -26.81 -3.73 -17.59
CA ASP A 50 -27.43 -4.17 -18.84
C ASP A 50 -26.94 -3.36 -20.07
N PHE A 51 -25.95 -2.50 -19.86
CA PHE A 51 -25.20 -1.78 -20.88
C PHE A 51 -23.71 -1.78 -20.51
N GLU A 52 -22.81 -1.62 -21.48
CA GLU A 52 -21.37 -1.54 -21.20
C GLU A 52 -21.02 -0.15 -20.64
N PRO A 53 -20.66 -0.01 -19.34
CA PRO A 53 -20.23 1.27 -18.81
C PRO A 53 -18.81 1.59 -19.31
N LYS A 54 -18.63 2.77 -19.90
CA LYS A 54 -17.39 3.20 -20.56
C LYS A 54 -16.68 4.31 -19.80
N ASN A 55 -17.45 5.20 -19.18
CA ASN A 55 -16.94 6.39 -18.48
C ASN A 55 -17.20 6.28 -16.98
N LEU A 56 -16.46 7.06 -16.18
CA LEU A 56 -16.58 7.05 -14.72
C LEU A 56 -18.01 7.42 -14.28
N GLU A 57 -18.68 8.31 -15.03
CA GLU A 57 -20.03 8.81 -14.76
C GLU A 57 -21.11 7.74 -14.98
N ASP A 58 -20.81 6.66 -15.71
CA ASP A 58 -21.74 5.56 -15.94
C ASP A 58 -21.93 4.71 -14.66
N PHE A 59 -21.02 4.83 -13.69
CA PHE A 59 -21.05 4.10 -12.42
C PHE A 59 -21.79 4.93 -11.35
N PRO A 60 -23.00 4.52 -10.92
CA PRO A 60 -23.73 5.29 -9.92
C PRO A 60 -23.10 5.15 -8.54
N ILE A 61 -23.23 6.21 -7.73
CA ILE A 61 -22.99 6.11 -6.28
C ILE A 61 -23.82 4.93 -5.75
N TRP A 62 -23.17 4.07 -4.98
CA TRP A 62 -23.82 2.96 -4.29
C TRP A 62 -23.69 3.14 -2.78
N ASN A 63 -24.05 2.13 -2.00
CA ASN A 63 -23.99 2.15 -0.56
C ASN A 63 -23.51 0.79 -0.04
N CYS A 64 -22.94 0.73 1.14
CA CYS A 64 -22.65 -0.50 1.87
C CYS A 64 -23.08 -0.38 3.34
N ASP A 65 -23.13 -1.51 4.03
CA ASP A 65 -23.28 -1.53 5.48
C ASP A 65 -21.94 -1.14 6.15
N GLY A 66 -21.87 0.12 6.59
CA GLY A 66 -20.74 0.70 7.29
C GLY A 66 -20.46 0.06 8.64
N SER A 67 -21.47 -0.52 9.29
CA SER A 67 -21.31 -1.17 10.60
C SER A 67 -20.51 -2.47 10.51
N SER A 68 -20.65 -3.19 9.39
CA SER A 68 -19.89 -4.40 9.06
C SER A 68 -18.47 -4.13 8.54
N THR A 69 -18.08 -2.86 8.43
CA THR A 69 -16.79 -2.42 7.88
C THR A 69 -16.04 -1.45 8.78
N GLY A 70 -16.58 -1.09 9.96
CA GLY A 70 -15.98 -0.10 10.86
C GLY A 70 -16.04 1.34 10.34
N LEU A 71 -16.81 1.60 9.27
CA LEU A 71 -16.98 2.93 8.68
C LEU A 71 -18.13 3.73 9.31
N ALA A 72 -19.07 3.05 9.96
CA ALA A 72 -20.19 3.66 10.68
C ALA A 72 -20.49 2.88 11.97
N PHE A 73 -21.03 3.56 12.98
CA PHE A 73 -21.37 2.98 14.27
C PHE A 73 -22.80 3.36 14.67
N GLY A 74 -23.55 2.41 15.25
CA GLY A 74 -24.91 2.64 15.71
C GLY A 74 -25.98 2.37 14.65
N LYS A 75 -27.13 3.05 14.75
CA LYS A 75 -28.32 2.80 13.91
C LYS A 75 -28.22 3.36 12.49
N ASP A 76 -27.34 4.33 12.27
CA ASP A 76 -27.14 4.98 10.97
C ASP A 76 -25.88 4.41 10.32
N SER A 77 -26.05 3.26 9.68
CA SER A 77 -24.97 2.41 9.18
C SER A 77 -24.63 2.64 7.72
N ASP A 78 -25.47 3.34 6.96
CA ASP A 78 -25.30 3.45 5.51
C ASP A 78 -24.11 4.35 5.16
N VAL A 79 -23.17 3.78 4.39
CA VAL A 79 -22.00 4.49 3.85
C VAL A 79 -22.09 4.47 2.33
N PHE A 80 -21.98 5.64 1.71
CA PHE A 80 -22.00 5.77 0.27
C PHE A 80 -20.65 5.43 -0.34
N LEU A 81 -20.68 4.73 -1.48
CA LEU A 81 -19.53 4.37 -2.31
C LEU A 81 -19.59 5.21 -3.57
N LYS A 82 -18.71 6.21 -3.68
CA LYS A 82 -18.65 7.09 -4.85
C LYS A 82 -17.50 6.64 -5.77
N PRO A 83 -17.77 6.23 -7.01
CA PRO A 83 -16.74 5.86 -7.98
C PRO A 83 -15.73 6.98 -8.22
N VAL A 84 -14.45 6.62 -8.30
CA VAL A 84 -13.35 7.58 -8.50
C VAL A 84 -12.29 7.14 -9.51
N ALA A 85 -12.17 5.84 -9.79
CA ALA A 85 -11.32 5.31 -10.85
C ALA A 85 -11.87 3.95 -11.34
N VAL A 86 -11.61 3.62 -12.61
CA VAL A 86 -12.14 2.42 -13.27
C VAL A 86 -11.01 1.67 -13.96
N TYR A 87 -10.97 0.36 -13.79
CA TYR A 87 -9.96 -0.54 -14.34
C TYR A 87 -10.62 -1.75 -15.02
N LYS A 88 -9.91 -2.43 -15.91
CA LYS A 88 -10.40 -3.71 -16.44
C LYS A 88 -10.33 -4.78 -15.35
N ASP A 89 -11.31 -5.67 -15.30
CA ASP A 89 -11.34 -6.78 -14.34
C ASP A 89 -10.52 -7.98 -14.87
N PRO A 90 -9.34 -8.28 -14.30
CA PRO A 90 -8.50 -9.39 -14.76
C PRO A 90 -9.02 -10.77 -14.31
N PHE A 91 -10.05 -10.83 -13.45
CA PHE A 91 -10.61 -12.08 -12.94
C PHE A 91 -11.83 -12.52 -13.75
N ARG A 92 -12.66 -11.57 -14.18
CA ARG A 92 -13.84 -11.83 -15.03
C ARG A 92 -13.59 -11.58 -16.51
N LEU A 93 -12.51 -10.90 -16.86
CA LEU A 93 -12.10 -10.57 -18.24
C LEU A 93 -13.18 -9.78 -19.01
N GLN A 94 -13.04 -9.72 -20.34
CA GLN A 94 -13.96 -9.04 -21.26
C GLN A 94 -14.15 -7.55 -20.90
N ASN A 95 -15.38 -7.07 -20.94
CA ASN A 95 -15.73 -5.68 -20.67
C ASN A 95 -16.11 -5.44 -19.19
N ASN A 96 -15.83 -6.40 -18.31
CA ASN A 96 -16.06 -6.27 -16.87
C ASN A 96 -15.05 -5.31 -16.22
N LYS A 97 -15.45 -4.68 -15.11
CA LYS A 97 -14.72 -3.55 -14.53
C LYS A 97 -14.46 -3.73 -13.04
N LEU A 98 -13.32 -3.24 -12.58
CA LEU A 98 -13.09 -2.90 -11.19
C LEU A 98 -13.31 -1.39 -11.01
N VAL A 99 -14.00 -0.98 -9.95
CA VAL A 99 -14.40 0.41 -9.70
C VAL A 99 -13.91 0.81 -8.31
N LEU A 100 -12.81 1.54 -8.25
CA LEU A 100 -12.33 2.11 -6.99
C LEU A 100 -13.31 3.19 -6.53
N CYS A 101 -13.69 3.16 -5.26
CA CYS A 101 -14.63 4.09 -4.66
C CYS A 101 -14.03 4.82 -3.45
N GLU A 102 -14.37 6.10 -3.31
CA GLU A 102 -14.24 6.81 -2.04
C GLU A 102 -15.49 6.57 -1.17
N THR A 103 -15.31 6.55 0.16
CA THR A 103 -16.41 6.32 1.11
C THR A 103 -16.90 7.63 1.71
N LEU A 104 -18.22 7.83 1.72
CA LEU A 104 -18.89 9.01 2.28
C LEU A 104 -19.93 8.59 3.32
N ASN A 105 -20.09 9.38 4.39
CA ASN A 105 -21.12 9.16 5.40
C ASN A 105 -22.53 9.57 4.91
N ASN A 106 -23.54 9.36 5.74
CA ASN A 106 -24.94 9.78 5.54
C ASN A 106 -25.15 11.29 5.20
N ARG A 107 -24.15 12.15 5.45
CA ARG A 107 -24.15 13.59 5.12
C ARG A 107 -23.33 13.90 3.86
N MET A 108 -22.97 12.88 3.08
CA MET A 108 -22.10 12.98 1.89
C MET A 108 -20.72 13.61 2.18
N GLN A 109 -20.23 13.45 3.41
CA GLN A 109 -18.90 13.90 3.81
C GLN A 109 -17.94 12.70 3.83
N PRO A 110 -16.65 12.89 3.50
CA PRO A 110 -15.63 11.83 3.60
C PRO A 110 -15.65 11.13 4.97
N THR A 111 -15.57 9.79 4.97
CA THR A 111 -15.38 9.01 6.21
C THR A 111 -13.98 9.25 6.80
N ALA A 112 -13.75 8.77 8.03
CA ALA A 112 -12.47 8.98 8.72
C ALA A 112 -11.26 8.39 7.98
N THR A 113 -11.43 7.27 7.27
CA THR A 113 -10.37 6.59 6.50
C THR A 113 -10.35 7.01 5.02
N ASN A 114 -11.24 7.91 4.59
CA ASN A 114 -11.19 8.48 3.24
C ASN A 114 -10.11 9.58 3.13
N HIS A 115 -8.85 9.15 3.17
CA HIS A 115 -7.70 10.05 2.97
C HIS A 115 -7.57 10.51 1.50
N ARG A 116 -8.17 9.76 0.55
CA ARG A 116 -8.19 10.11 -0.88
C ARG A 116 -8.75 11.50 -1.10
N SER A 117 -9.89 11.83 -0.49
CA SER A 117 -10.55 13.13 -0.65
C SER A 117 -9.62 14.29 -0.33
N LYS A 118 -8.92 14.22 0.83
CA LYS A 118 -7.94 15.24 1.23
C LYS A 118 -6.72 15.27 0.30
N CYS A 119 -6.15 14.11 -0.03
CA CYS A 119 -5.01 14.02 -0.94
C CYS A 119 -5.33 14.63 -2.31
N HIS A 120 -6.52 14.35 -2.86
CA HIS A 120 -6.96 14.90 -4.13
C HIS A 120 -7.03 16.45 -4.13
N GLU A 121 -7.52 17.07 -3.05
CA GLU A 121 -7.47 18.53 -2.91
C GLU A 121 -6.05 19.09 -2.85
N THR A 122 -5.13 18.39 -2.18
CA THR A 122 -3.71 18.77 -2.14
C THR A 122 -3.06 18.66 -3.52
N MET A 123 -3.28 17.55 -4.24
CA MET A 123 -2.74 17.32 -5.58
C MET A 123 -3.23 18.36 -6.59
N LYS A 124 -4.51 18.77 -6.52
CA LYS A 124 -5.05 19.85 -7.35
C LYS A 124 -4.31 21.18 -7.16
N LYS A 125 -3.91 21.53 -5.93
CA LYS A 125 -3.18 22.78 -5.64
C LYS A 125 -1.78 22.80 -6.26
N VAL A 126 -1.18 21.64 -6.47
CA VAL A 126 0.18 21.49 -7.01
C VAL A 126 0.21 20.88 -8.42
N ALA A 127 -0.93 20.81 -9.12
CA ALA A 127 -1.01 20.19 -10.45
C ALA A 127 0.00 20.82 -11.45
N HIS A 128 0.23 22.12 -11.33
CA HIS A 128 1.23 22.85 -12.14
C HIS A 128 2.69 22.39 -11.93
N LEU A 129 2.99 21.68 -10.83
CA LEU A 129 4.32 21.11 -10.55
C LEU A 129 4.51 19.70 -11.13
N LYS A 130 3.44 19.08 -11.65
CA LYS A 130 3.43 17.69 -12.20
C LYS A 130 4.14 16.68 -11.28
N PRO A 131 3.67 16.53 -10.02
CA PRO A 131 4.30 15.63 -9.04
C PRO A 131 4.16 14.17 -9.49
N TRP A 132 5.29 13.49 -9.67
CA TRP A 132 5.36 12.08 -10.01
C TRP A 132 5.81 11.25 -8.82
N PHE A 133 5.16 10.11 -8.64
CA PHE A 133 5.47 9.13 -7.61
C PHE A 133 5.74 7.77 -8.23
N GLY A 134 6.65 7.00 -7.62
CA GLY A 134 6.73 5.55 -7.81
C GLY A 134 6.83 4.87 -6.47
N MET A 135 6.00 3.86 -6.20
CA MET A 135 6.00 3.15 -4.92
C MET A 135 6.40 1.69 -5.08
N GLU A 136 7.37 1.27 -4.28
CA GLU A 136 7.95 -0.08 -4.19
C GLU A 136 7.22 -0.86 -3.10
N GLN A 137 6.18 -1.62 -3.45
CA GLN A 137 5.37 -2.35 -2.48
C GLN A 137 6.01 -3.70 -2.16
N GLU A 138 6.63 -3.81 -0.99
CA GLU A 138 7.07 -5.08 -0.44
C GLU A 138 5.91 -5.78 0.29
N TYR A 139 5.87 -7.11 0.23
CA TYR A 139 4.89 -7.95 0.91
C TYR A 139 5.46 -9.35 1.18
N THR A 140 4.89 -10.06 2.15
CA THR A 140 5.29 -11.44 2.47
C THR A 140 4.13 -12.39 2.25
N LEU A 141 4.38 -13.49 1.54
CA LEU A 141 3.42 -14.58 1.40
C LEU A 141 3.42 -15.45 2.65
N LEU A 142 2.25 -15.69 3.22
CA LEU A 142 2.03 -16.56 4.38
C LEU A 142 1.09 -17.71 3.99
N ASP A 143 1.26 -18.85 4.65
CA ASP A 143 0.26 -19.91 4.71
C ASP A 143 -0.95 -19.45 5.55
N LEU A 144 -2.07 -20.19 5.46
CA LEU A 144 -3.29 -19.91 6.21
C LEU A 144 -3.13 -19.99 7.74
N ASP A 145 -2.08 -20.64 8.22
CA ASP A 145 -1.71 -20.68 9.64
C ASP A 145 -0.89 -19.45 10.10
N GLY A 146 -0.62 -18.51 9.18
CA GLY A 146 0.18 -17.31 9.42
C GLY A 146 1.69 -17.51 9.35
N HIS A 147 2.17 -18.74 9.12
CA HIS A 147 3.60 -19.01 8.95
C HIS A 147 4.05 -18.62 7.52
N PRO A 148 5.26 -18.10 7.30
CA PRO A 148 5.68 -17.71 5.95
C PRO A 148 5.66 -18.87 4.95
N PHE A 149 5.14 -18.59 3.75
CA PHE A 149 4.92 -19.58 2.72
C PHE A 149 6.24 -20.21 2.27
N GLY A 150 6.28 -21.55 2.24
CA GLY A 150 7.47 -22.32 1.85
C GLY A 150 8.51 -22.50 2.97
N TRP A 151 8.28 -21.97 4.17
CA TRP A 151 9.17 -22.21 5.30
C TRP A 151 8.93 -23.59 5.92
N PRO A 152 9.96 -24.21 6.55
CA PRO A 152 9.76 -25.41 7.35
C PRO A 152 8.72 -25.14 8.45
N LYS A 153 7.72 -26.02 8.59
CA LYS A 153 6.73 -25.90 9.66
C LYS A 153 7.41 -25.95 11.02
N ASN A 154 7.08 -24.99 11.90
CA ASN A 154 7.72 -24.79 13.20
C ASN A 154 9.25 -24.56 13.13
N GLY A 155 9.76 -24.06 12.00
CA GLY A 155 11.18 -23.83 11.80
C GLY A 155 11.48 -22.63 10.89
N PHE A 156 12.77 -22.47 10.62
CA PHE A 156 13.32 -21.39 9.80
C PHE A 156 14.06 -21.97 8.59
N PRO A 157 14.07 -21.28 7.44
CA PRO A 157 14.94 -21.62 6.33
C PRO A 157 16.40 -21.26 6.67
N ARG A 158 17.29 -21.39 5.68
CA ARG A 158 18.69 -20.94 5.82
C ARG A 158 18.74 -19.42 6.02
N PRO A 159 19.84 -18.87 6.56
CA PRO A 159 20.00 -17.43 6.71
C PRO A 159 19.84 -16.67 5.39
N GLN A 160 19.44 -15.40 5.48
CA GLN A 160 19.25 -14.51 4.34
C GLN A 160 20.51 -14.39 3.47
N GLY A 161 20.32 -14.13 2.18
CA GLY A 161 21.42 -14.03 1.20
C GLY A 161 21.07 -14.59 -0.17
N PRO A 162 20.73 -15.89 -0.30
CA PRO A 162 20.48 -16.50 -1.61
C PRO A 162 19.09 -16.20 -2.21
N TYR A 163 18.23 -15.46 -1.49
CA TYR A 163 16.82 -15.27 -1.79
C TYR A 163 16.55 -14.04 -2.68
N TYR A 164 17.20 -12.91 -2.40
CA TYR A 164 17.06 -11.67 -3.17
C TYR A 164 17.39 -11.92 -4.64
N CYS A 165 16.43 -11.63 -5.52
CA CYS A 165 16.51 -11.94 -6.96
C CYS A 165 16.93 -13.39 -7.28
N GLY A 166 16.62 -14.33 -6.39
CA GLY A 166 17.00 -15.73 -6.51
C GLY A 166 16.25 -16.46 -7.64
N ILE A 167 16.84 -17.57 -8.10
CA ILE A 167 16.24 -18.51 -9.05
C ILE A 167 16.48 -19.93 -8.52
N GLY A 168 15.43 -20.77 -8.58
CA GLY A 168 15.47 -22.17 -8.15
C GLY A 168 14.53 -22.47 -6.99
N ALA A 169 14.02 -23.71 -6.94
CA ALA A 169 13.00 -24.14 -5.98
C ALA A 169 13.45 -24.07 -4.50
N ASN A 170 14.76 -24.02 -4.25
CA ASN A 170 15.33 -23.87 -2.91
C ASN A 170 15.58 -22.41 -2.47
N ARG A 171 15.23 -21.44 -3.32
CA ARG A 171 15.44 -20.00 -3.09
C ARG A 171 14.18 -19.17 -3.27
N VAL A 172 13.24 -19.64 -4.09
CA VAL A 172 12.09 -18.85 -4.53
C VAL A 172 10.80 -19.55 -4.14
N TYR A 173 9.96 -18.87 -3.35
CA TYR A 173 8.69 -19.42 -2.87
C TYR A 173 7.53 -18.52 -3.33
N GLY A 174 6.60 -19.08 -4.11
CA GLY A 174 5.37 -18.39 -4.51
C GLY A 174 5.45 -17.54 -5.78
N ARG A 175 6.42 -17.78 -6.67
CA ARG A 175 6.56 -17.03 -7.93
C ARG A 175 5.29 -17.02 -8.78
N ASP A 176 4.49 -18.09 -8.73
CA ASP A 176 3.22 -18.17 -9.47
C ASP A 176 2.25 -17.05 -9.10
N VAL A 177 2.19 -16.66 -7.81
CA VAL A 177 1.37 -15.54 -7.32
C VAL A 177 1.86 -14.23 -7.92
N VAL A 178 3.17 -14.02 -7.96
CA VAL A 178 3.83 -12.81 -8.47
C VAL A 178 3.61 -12.66 -9.97
N GLU A 179 3.82 -13.72 -10.72
CA GLU A 179 3.64 -13.77 -12.18
C GLU A 179 2.18 -13.56 -12.59
N ALA A 180 1.23 -14.13 -11.82
CA ALA A 180 -0.20 -13.91 -12.03
C ALA A 180 -0.60 -12.47 -11.68
N HIS A 181 -0.16 -11.96 -10.53
CA HIS A 181 -0.42 -10.58 -10.08
C HIS A 181 0.10 -9.55 -11.08
N HIS A 182 1.34 -9.71 -11.54
CA HIS A 182 1.96 -8.78 -12.47
C HIS A 182 1.17 -8.71 -13.79
N ARG A 183 0.79 -9.87 -14.37
CA ARG A 183 -0.06 -9.92 -15.57
C ARG A 183 -1.45 -9.34 -15.34
N ALA A 184 -2.06 -9.62 -14.19
CA ALA A 184 -3.37 -9.08 -13.83
C ALA A 184 -3.35 -7.55 -13.70
N CYS A 185 -2.30 -6.99 -13.08
CA CYS A 185 -2.09 -5.54 -13.00
C CYS A 185 -1.94 -4.90 -14.39
N LEU A 186 -1.08 -5.48 -15.25
CA LEU A 186 -0.89 -4.99 -16.62
C LEU A 186 -2.19 -5.06 -17.44
N TYR A 187 -2.96 -6.16 -17.31
CA TYR A 187 -4.26 -6.30 -17.95
C TYR A 187 -5.25 -5.23 -17.45
N ALA A 188 -5.31 -4.98 -16.14
CA ALA A 188 -6.17 -4.00 -15.51
C ALA A 188 -5.87 -2.55 -15.95
N GLY A 189 -4.66 -2.30 -16.46
CA GLY A 189 -4.16 -0.97 -16.83
C GLY A 189 -3.41 -0.28 -15.69
N ILE A 190 -2.96 -1.03 -14.68
CA ILE A 190 -2.09 -0.51 -13.63
C ILE A 190 -0.68 -0.37 -14.19
N ASN A 191 -0.04 0.78 -13.96
CA ASN A 191 1.32 1.10 -14.37
C ASN A 191 2.35 0.40 -13.45
N CYS A 192 2.32 -0.93 -13.48
CA CYS A 192 3.27 -1.76 -12.73
C CYS A 192 4.60 -1.82 -13.51
N SER A 193 5.65 -1.21 -12.95
CA SER A 193 6.93 -1.01 -13.63
C SER A 193 7.95 -2.14 -13.43
N GLY A 194 7.71 -3.04 -12.48
CA GLY A 194 8.58 -4.19 -12.25
C GLY A 194 8.18 -5.04 -11.05
N THR A 195 8.94 -6.12 -10.83
CA THR A 195 8.85 -6.98 -9.64
C THR A 195 10.22 -7.59 -9.33
N ASN A 196 10.45 -7.99 -8.09
CA ASN A 196 11.60 -8.79 -7.67
C ASN A 196 11.29 -9.67 -6.47
N ALA A 197 12.06 -10.76 -6.31
CA ALA A 197 12.09 -11.51 -5.06
C ALA A 197 12.93 -10.72 -4.04
N GLU A 198 12.40 -10.56 -2.82
CA GLU A 198 13.04 -9.78 -1.78
C GLU A 198 14.02 -10.62 -0.92
N VAL A 199 14.70 -9.96 0.03
CA VAL A 199 15.75 -10.57 0.85
C VAL A 199 15.23 -11.69 1.75
N MET A 200 14.04 -11.55 2.34
CA MET A 200 13.42 -12.60 3.15
C MET A 200 12.78 -13.67 2.24
N PRO A 201 13.02 -14.97 2.46
CA PRO A 201 12.40 -16.02 1.66
C PRO A 201 10.86 -15.98 1.77
N GLY A 202 10.17 -15.91 0.63
CA GLY A 202 8.71 -15.73 0.57
C GLY A 202 8.26 -14.27 0.59
N GLN A 203 9.20 -13.32 0.71
CA GLN A 203 8.96 -11.88 0.51
C GLN A 203 9.20 -11.50 -0.95
N TRP A 204 8.39 -10.55 -1.42
CA TRP A 204 8.38 -10.10 -2.80
C TRP A 204 8.09 -8.61 -2.87
N GLU A 205 8.43 -8.01 -4.01
CA GLU A 205 8.16 -6.61 -4.30
C GLU A 205 7.52 -6.46 -5.68
N PHE A 206 6.61 -5.49 -5.82
CA PHE A 206 6.19 -4.94 -7.09
C PHE A 206 6.25 -3.41 -7.06
N GLN A 207 6.60 -2.79 -8.18
CA GLN A 207 6.68 -1.33 -8.29
C GLN A 207 5.49 -0.80 -9.09
N VAL A 208 4.86 0.26 -8.58
CA VAL A 208 3.81 1.01 -9.30
C VAL A 208 4.32 2.41 -9.57
N GLY A 209 4.25 2.84 -10.83
CA GLY A 209 4.61 4.18 -11.28
C GLY A 209 5.75 4.20 -12.33
N PRO A 210 6.09 5.39 -12.86
CA PRO A 210 5.67 6.70 -12.36
C PRO A 210 4.18 7.01 -12.56
N CYS A 211 3.50 7.49 -11.52
CA CYS A 211 2.10 7.95 -11.54
C CYS A 211 2.04 9.42 -11.14
N GLU A 212 1.17 10.21 -11.78
CA GLU A 212 1.04 11.64 -11.48
C GLU A 212 -0.05 11.90 -10.42
N GLY A 213 0.33 12.61 -9.35
CA GLY A 213 -0.60 13.07 -8.32
C GLY A 213 -1.44 11.96 -7.69
N ILE A 214 -2.77 12.08 -7.80
CA ILE A 214 -3.73 11.18 -7.14
C ILE A 214 -3.71 9.76 -7.70
N GLU A 215 -3.26 9.58 -8.94
CA GLU A 215 -3.24 8.27 -9.61
C GLU A 215 -2.35 7.26 -8.88
N MET A 216 -1.29 7.72 -8.19
CA MET A 216 -0.42 6.84 -7.43
C MET A 216 -1.18 6.07 -6.35
N GLY A 217 -2.03 6.78 -5.60
CA GLY A 217 -2.86 6.15 -4.56
C GLY A 217 -3.92 5.23 -5.16
N ASP A 218 -4.58 5.67 -6.23
CA ASP A 218 -5.61 4.88 -6.91
C ASP A 218 -5.03 3.55 -7.45
N GLN A 219 -3.89 3.63 -8.13
CA GLN A 219 -3.27 2.46 -8.74
C GLN A 219 -2.63 1.51 -7.72
N LEU A 220 -1.99 2.03 -6.65
CA LEU A 220 -1.42 1.13 -5.63
C LEU A 220 -2.51 0.41 -4.83
N TRP A 221 -3.59 1.08 -4.45
CA TRP A 221 -4.72 0.42 -3.79
C TRP A 221 -5.34 -0.67 -4.66
N MET A 222 -5.51 -0.40 -5.96
CA MET A 222 -6.02 -1.42 -6.89
C MET A 222 -5.01 -2.54 -7.15
N ALA A 223 -3.71 -2.25 -7.14
CA ALA A 223 -2.67 -3.29 -7.23
C ALA A 223 -2.69 -4.20 -6.00
N ARG A 224 -2.91 -3.64 -4.81
CA ARG A 224 -3.12 -4.41 -3.57
C ARG A 224 -4.40 -5.25 -3.62
N PHE A 225 -5.50 -4.69 -4.13
CA PHE A 225 -6.74 -5.46 -4.34
C PHE A 225 -6.49 -6.69 -5.22
N ILE A 226 -5.83 -6.48 -6.36
CA ILE A 226 -5.50 -7.57 -7.30
C ILE A 226 -4.56 -8.57 -6.62
N LEU A 227 -3.57 -8.13 -5.84
CA LEU A 227 -2.67 -9.01 -5.10
C LEU A 227 -3.45 -9.94 -4.15
N HIS A 228 -4.33 -9.38 -3.33
CA HIS A 228 -5.12 -10.17 -2.39
C HIS A 228 -6.07 -11.14 -3.11
N ARG A 229 -6.71 -10.71 -4.19
CA ARG A 229 -7.56 -11.59 -5.02
C ARG A 229 -6.77 -12.72 -5.68
N VAL A 230 -5.58 -12.45 -6.20
CA VAL A 230 -4.69 -13.49 -6.76
C VAL A 230 -4.22 -14.43 -5.66
N ALA A 231 -3.79 -13.91 -4.51
CA ALA A 231 -3.37 -14.72 -3.36
C ALA A 231 -4.51 -15.65 -2.88
N GLU A 232 -5.75 -15.17 -2.87
CA GLU A 232 -6.95 -15.96 -2.59
C GLU A 232 -7.11 -17.15 -3.56
N GLU A 233 -6.92 -16.93 -4.87
CA GLU A 233 -7.01 -18.02 -5.86
C GLU A 233 -5.95 -19.11 -5.64
N PHE A 234 -4.76 -18.73 -5.16
CA PHE A 234 -3.69 -19.65 -4.81
C PHE A 234 -3.80 -20.22 -3.39
N GLY A 235 -4.71 -19.72 -2.54
CA GLY A 235 -4.88 -20.17 -1.16
C GLY A 235 -3.73 -19.78 -0.23
N VAL A 236 -3.16 -18.59 -0.43
CA VAL A 236 -2.11 -17.99 0.41
C VAL A 236 -2.54 -16.60 0.87
N ILE A 237 -1.88 -16.07 1.90
CA ILE A 237 -2.13 -14.72 2.42
C ILE A 237 -0.99 -13.81 1.97
N ALA A 238 -1.30 -12.68 1.32
CA ALA A 238 -0.33 -11.61 1.09
C ALA A 238 -0.39 -10.63 2.27
N SER A 239 0.64 -10.63 3.12
CA SER A 239 0.74 -9.73 4.27
C SER A 239 1.50 -8.46 3.90
N LEU A 240 0.92 -7.31 4.26
CA LEU A 240 1.56 -5.99 4.19
C LEU A 240 2.13 -5.55 5.54
N ASP A 241 2.23 -6.44 6.54
CA ASP A 241 2.84 -6.11 7.82
C ASP A 241 4.33 -5.73 7.64
N PRO A 242 4.83 -4.63 8.25
CA PRO A 242 6.20 -4.17 8.04
C PRO A 242 7.28 -5.02 8.71
N LYS A 243 6.93 -5.95 9.58
CA LYS A 243 7.87 -6.85 10.25
C LYS A 243 7.16 -8.18 10.58
N PRO A 244 6.85 -9.00 9.55
CA PRO A 244 6.01 -10.18 9.72
C PRO A 244 6.69 -11.25 10.59
N ILE A 245 8.02 -11.30 10.57
CA ILE A 245 8.83 -12.18 11.41
C ILE A 245 9.82 -11.36 12.23
N LYS A 246 9.85 -11.61 13.53
CA LYS A 246 10.80 -10.98 14.46
C LYS A 246 12.20 -11.57 14.28
N GLY A 247 13.22 -10.76 14.58
CA GLY A 247 14.63 -11.18 14.54
C GLY A 247 15.34 -10.77 13.25
N ASP A 248 16.34 -11.57 12.86
CA ASP A 248 17.26 -11.34 11.73
C ASP A 248 16.64 -11.72 10.37
N TRP A 249 15.46 -11.16 10.13
CA TRP A 249 14.70 -11.27 8.89
C TRP A 249 14.31 -9.87 8.43
N ASN A 250 14.38 -9.57 7.14
CA ASN A 250 14.03 -8.25 6.63
C ASN A 250 12.59 -7.86 7.01
N GLY A 251 12.37 -6.56 7.18
CA GLY A 251 11.01 -6.02 7.24
C GLY A 251 10.48 -5.73 5.85
N ALA A 252 9.25 -5.24 5.76
CA ALA A 252 8.60 -4.85 4.51
C ALA A 252 8.37 -3.32 4.46
N GLY A 253 8.89 -2.67 3.44
CA GLY A 253 8.75 -1.24 3.18
C GLY A 253 7.72 -0.91 2.09
N CYS A 254 7.45 0.40 1.94
CA CYS A 254 6.81 0.92 0.74
C CYS A 254 7.59 2.14 0.21
N HIS A 255 8.83 1.93 -0.26
CA HIS A 255 9.69 3.05 -0.62
C HIS A 255 9.00 3.93 -1.67
N THR A 256 9.03 5.24 -1.45
CA THR A 256 8.31 6.21 -2.28
C THR A 256 9.30 7.11 -3.00
N ASN A 257 9.43 6.89 -4.29
CA ASN A 257 10.18 7.72 -5.22
C ASN A 257 9.36 8.97 -5.56
N PHE A 258 9.94 10.16 -5.48
CA PHE A 258 9.23 11.42 -5.72
C PHE A 258 10.03 12.41 -6.57
N SER A 259 9.35 13.07 -7.51
CA SER A 259 9.88 14.21 -8.25
C SER A 259 8.79 15.21 -8.65
N THR A 260 9.17 16.48 -8.81
CA THR A 260 8.38 17.48 -9.56
C THR A 260 8.99 17.70 -10.94
N GLU A 261 8.29 18.41 -11.84
CA GLU A 261 8.83 18.75 -13.15
C GLU A 261 10.22 19.42 -13.05
N VAL A 262 10.38 20.38 -12.14
CA VAL A 262 11.66 21.09 -11.94
C VAL A 262 12.78 20.15 -11.48
N MET A 263 12.49 19.14 -10.66
CA MET A 263 13.49 18.14 -10.23
C MET A 263 14.00 17.27 -11.38
N ARG A 264 13.17 17.07 -12.42
CA ARG A 264 13.49 16.25 -13.60
C ARG A 264 14.23 17.01 -14.70
N LEU A 265 14.25 18.34 -14.64
CA LEU A 265 14.94 19.21 -15.59
C LEU A 265 16.39 19.48 -15.16
N ASP A 266 17.19 20.07 -16.06
CA ASP A 266 18.58 20.41 -15.77
C ASP A 266 18.69 21.38 -14.58
N GLY A 267 19.59 21.08 -13.64
CA GLY A 267 19.71 21.80 -12.36
C GLY A 267 18.75 21.30 -11.27
N GLY A 268 17.90 20.31 -11.57
CA GLY A 268 16.90 19.77 -10.66
C GLY A 268 17.46 19.13 -9.38
N TYR A 269 18.74 18.74 -9.35
CA TYR A 269 19.40 18.22 -8.14
C TYR A 269 19.31 19.19 -6.96
N LYS A 270 19.42 20.51 -7.22
CA LYS A 270 19.26 21.52 -6.16
C LYS A 270 17.86 21.47 -5.53
N GLU A 271 16.83 21.30 -6.35
CA GLU A 271 15.45 21.20 -5.85
C GLU A 271 15.19 19.89 -5.10
N ILE A 272 15.88 18.81 -5.49
CA ILE A 272 15.86 17.55 -4.73
C ILE A 272 16.44 17.78 -3.33
N ILE A 273 17.61 18.42 -3.21
CA ILE A 273 18.20 18.73 -1.90
C ILE A 273 17.29 19.66 -1.08
N ASN A 274 16.74 20.71 -1.67
CA ASN A 274 15.78 21.60 -1.00
C ASN A 274 14.58 20.82 -0.42
N ALA A 275 14.02 19.88 -1.19
CA ALA A 275 12.90 19.05 -0.73
C ALA A 275 13.30 18.13 0.43
N ILE A 276 14.48 17.50 0.37
CA ILE A 276 15.01 16.66 1.44
C ILE A 276 15.24 17.47 2.73
N GLU A 277 15.74 18.70 2.62
CA GLU A 277 15.91 19.60 3.76
C GLU A 277 14.57 20.03 4.41
N LYS A 278 13.47 20.07 3.64
CA LYS A 278 12.13 20.28 4.21
C LYS A 278 11.64 19.02 4.93
N LEU A 279 11.89 17.84 4.37
CA LEU A 279 11.54 16.56 4.99
C LEU A 279 12.29 16.33 6.31
N SER A 280 13.56 16.74 6.41
CA SER A 280 14.36 16.58 7.64
C SER A 280 13.78 17.33 8.84
N LYS A 281 13.09 18.44 8.60
CA LYS A 281 12.43 19.28 9.63
C LYS A 281 11.08 18.75 10.10
N SER A 282 10.57 17.70 9.46
CA SER A 282 9.23 17.13 9.71
C SER A 282 9.26 15.61 9.84
N HIS A 283 10.40 15.04 10.26
CA HIS A 283 10.59 13.60 10.33
C HIS A 283 9.53 12.88 11.17
N HIS A 284 9.33 13.29 12.42
CA HIS A 284 8.34 12.67 13.31
C HIS A 284 6.90 12.86 12.83
N GLU A 285 6.61 14.00 12.22
CA GLU A 285 5.33 14.22 11.56
C GLU A 285 5.10 13.18 10.47
N HIS A 286 6.05 13.01 9.54
CA HIS A 286 5.95 12.04 8.45
C HIS A 286 5.79 10.59 8.95
N ILE A 287 6.55 10.16 9.97
CA ILE A 287 6.42 8.82 10.55
C ILE A 287 4.96 8.52 10.95
N ALA A 288 4.23 9.49 11.50
CA ALA A 288 2.83 9.30 11.87
C ALA A 288 1.82 9.24 10.70
N TYR A 289 2.25 9.54 9.47
CA TYR A 289 1.46 9.33 8.25
C TYR A 289 1.89 8.07 7.49
N TYR A 290 3.00 7.43 7.90
CA TYR A 290 3.69 6.38 7.16
C TYR A 290 3.33 4.97 7.59
N ASP A 291 2.42 4.83 8.55
CA ASP A 291 1.61 3.63 8.79
C ASP A 291 0.24 4.04 9.39
N PRO A 292 -0.79 3.17 9.26
CA PRO A 292 -2.14 3.40 9.78
C PRO A 292 -2.19 3.61 11.30
N SER A 293 -1.25 3.02 12.03
CA SER A 293 -1.15 3.06 13.49
C SER A 293 -0.34 4.26 14.01
N GLY A 294 0.00 5.23 13.16
CA GLY A 294 0.65 6.48 13.56
C GLY A 294 2.13 6.34 13.95
N GLY A 295 2.81 5.30 13.47
CA GLY A 295 4.25 5.06 13.67
C GLY A 295 4.56 3.76 14.43
N SER A 296 3.58 3.16 15.11
CA SER A 296 3.83 2.01 15.98
C SER A 296 4.14 0.73 15.21
N ASP A 297 3.59 0.56 14.02
CA ASP A 297 3.91 -0.59 13.17
C ASP A 297 5.34 -0.48 12.65
N ASN A 298 5.68 0.71 12.17
CA ASN A 298 6.98 0.98 11.58
C ASN A 298 8.11 0.99 12.62
N GLU A 299 7.82 1.21 13.91
CA GLU A 299 8.79 1.07 15.02
C GLU A 299 9.38 -0.36 15.09
N ARG A 300 8.66 -1.37 14.60
CA ARG A 300 9.15 -2.76 14.52
C ARG A 300 10.15 -2.98 13.37
N ARG A 301 10.13 -2.11 12.35
CA ARG A 301 10.93 -2.22 11.13
C ARG A 301 12.13 -1.28 11.13
N LEU A 302 11.90 0.01 11.38
CA LEU A 302 12.91 1.07 11.32
C LEU A 302 13.81 1.09 12.56
N THR A 303 14.74 0.14 12.58
CA THR A 303 15.59 -0.15 13.75
C THR A 303 17.04 0.31 13.57
N GLY A 304 17.43 0.79 12.37
CA GLY A 304 18.83 1.01 12.01
C GLY A 304 19.56 -0.26 11.52
N HIS A 305 18.88 -1.41 11.56
CA HIS A 305 19.38 -2.70 11.08
C HIS A 305 18.64 -3.13 9.81
N HIS A 306 19.18 -4.12 9.08
CA HIS A 306 18.61 -4.69 7.85
C HIS A 306 18.26 -3.63 6.79
N GLU A 307 19.21 -2.74 6.50
CA GLU A 307 19.08 -1.70 5.45
C GLU A 307 17.94 -0.70 5.70
N THR A 308 17.61 -0.45 6.98
CA THR A 308 16.66 0.60 7.39
C THR A 308 17.35 1.67 8.22
N ALA A 309 16.83 2.90 8.19
CA ALA A 309 17.19 3.94 9.15
C ALA A 309 16.54 3.67 10.52
N SER A 310 17.04 4.31 11.57
CA SER A 310 16.32 4.37 12.85
C SER A 310 15.06 5.22 12.70
N ILE A 311 13.96 4.81 13.35
CA ILE A 311 12.71 5.59 13.39
C ILE A 311 12.84 6.96 14.07
N SER A 312 13.91 7.17 14.86
CA SER A 312 14.14 8.40 15.62
C SER A 312 15.00 9.43 14.90
N GLU A 313 15.68 9.05 13.82
CA GLU A 313 16.70 9.88 13.18
C GLU A 313 16.43 10.03 11.69
N PHE A 314 16.46 11.29 11.22
CA PHE A 314 16.47 11.58 9.80
C PHE A 314 17.90 11.66 9.29
N ASN A 315 18.19 10.95 8.21
CA ASN A 315 19.42 11.07 7.45
C ASN A 315 19.15 10.88 5.95
N TYR A 316 20.04 11.37 5.12
CA TYR A 316 19.98 11.13 3.69
C TYR A 316 21.38 10.94 3.10
N GLY A 317 21.47 10.32 1.93
CA GLY A 317 22.74 10.13 1.25
C GLY A 317 22.60 9.54 -0.15
N VAL A 318 23.64 9.71 -0.95
CA VAL A 318 23.69 9.13 -2.28
C VAL A 318 24.00 7.64 -2.20
N ALA A 319 23.15 6.83 -2.83
CA ALA A 319 23.23 5.37 -2.83
C ALA A 319 23.27 4.72 -1.43
N LEU A 320 22.80 5.42 -0.39
CA LEU A 320 22.82 4.94 0.99
C LEU A 320 21.50 4.24 1.33
N ARG A 321 21.46 2.91 1.23
CA ARG A 321 20.24 2.11 1.48
C ARG A 321 19.73 2.19 2.93
N ALA A 322 20.62 2.38 3.89
CA ALA A 322 20.26 2.53 5.32
C ALA A 322 19.83 3.96 5.71
N ALA A 323 19.64 4.85 4.74
CA ALA A 323 19.17 6.21 5.00
C ALA A 323 17.65 6.31 5.04
N SER A 324 17.12 7.34 5.71
CA SER A 324 15.70 7.71 5.65
C SER A 324 15.31 8.10 4.23
N VAL A 325 16.14 8.92 3.58
CA VAL A 325 15.98 9.31 2.18
C VAL A 325 17.24 8.97 1.40
N ARG A 326 17.11 8.24 0.31
CA ARG A 326 18.21 7.89 -0.58
C ARG A 326 18.10 8.70 -1.86
N ILE A 327 19.23 9.23 -2.30
CA ILE A 327 19.36 9.81 -3.64
C ILE A 327 19.96 8.71 -4.54
N PRO A 328 19.27 8.28 -5.61
CA PRO A 328 19.83 7.33 -6.56
C PRO A 328 21.16 7.83 -7.15
N ARG A 329 22.12 6.92 -7.36
CA ARG A 329 23.42 7.29 -7.93
C ARG A 329 23.28 7.95 -9.30
N GLN A 330 22.34 7.48 -10.13
CA GLN A 330 22.08 8.07 -11.44
C GLN A 330 21.58 9.51 -11.33
N THR A 331 20.76 9.83 -10.33
CA THR A 331 20.30 11.21 -10.07
C THR A 331 21.44 12.15 -9.67
N GLU A 332 22.43 11.67 -8.91
CA GLU A 332 23.65 12.43 -8.64
C GLU A 332 24.48 12.62 -9.92
N VAL A 333 24.68 11.57 -10.72
CA VAL A 333 25.46 11.66 -11.97
C VAL A 333 24.83 12.64 -12.96
N ASP A 334 23.51 12.56 -13.17
CA ASP A 334 22.79 13.38 -14.14
C ASP A 334 22.44 14.77 -13.61
N GLN A 335 22.64 15.03 -12.31
CA GLN A 335 22.26 16.26 -11.61
C GLN A 335 20.76 16.62 -11.76
N LYS A 336 19.90 15.61 -11.93
CA LYS A 336 18.43 15.70 -12.03
C LYS A 336 17.78 14.33 -11.82
N GLY A 337 16.49 14.31 -11.51
CA GLY A 337 15.73 13.06 -11.35
C GLY A 337 14.74 13.09 -10.18
N TYR A 338 14.94 12.18 -9.22
CA TYR A 338 14.04 11.95 -8.08
C TYR A 338 14.84 11.57 -6.81
N PHE A 339 14.19 11.59 -5.66
CA PHE A 339 14.70 10.95 -4.44
C PHE A 339 13.75 9.84 -3.98
N GLU A 340 14.26 8.94 -3.15
CA GLU A 340 13.56 7.77 -2.62
C GLU A 340 13.37 7.92 -1.10
N ASP A 341 12.15 8.12 -0.63
CA ASP A 341 11.82 8.07 0.79
C ASP A 341 11.60 6.62 1.24
N ARG A 342 12.53 6.10 2.07
CA ARG A 342 12.55 4.69 2.48
C ARG A 342 11.80 4.43 3.79
N ARG A 343 11.23 5.47 4.38
CA ARG A 343 10.54 5.42 5.67
C ARG A 343 9.11 4.87 5.62
N PRO A 344 8.31 4.92 4.54
CA PRO A 344 6.96 4.36 4.57
C PRO A 344 6.94 2.86 4.85
N SER A 345 6.01 2.44 5.71
CA SER A 345 5.71 1.03 5.98
C SER A 345 5.03 0.37 4.78
N SER A 346 5.17 -0.95 4.62
CA SER A 346 4.45 -1.72 3.60
C SER A 346 2.92 -1.62 3.70
N ASN A 347 2.37 -1.43 4.91
CA ASN A 347 0.93 -1.22 5.13
C ASN A 347 0.49 0.26 5.04
N CYS A 348 1.35 1.19 4.63
CA CYS A 348 0.97 2.60 4.58
C CYS A 348 -0.20 2.85 3.61
N ASP A 349 -1.02 3.86 3.89
CA ASP A 349 -1.96 4.38 2.89
C ASP A 349 -1.21 5.30 1.91
N PRO A 350 -1.12 4.97 0.60
CA PRO A 350 -0.45 5.81 -0.38
C PRO A 350 -1.05 7.22 -0.47
N TYR A 351 -2.35 7.42 -0.20
CA TYR A 351 -2.92 8.78 -0.16
C TYR A 351 -2.35 9.60 0.99
N SER A 352 -2.13 8.97 2.15
CA SER A 352 -1.54 9.59 3.34
C SER A 352 -0.08 9.97 3.09
N VAL A 353 0.71 9.07 2.49
CA VAL A 353 2.13 9.28 2.19
C VAL A 353 2.32 10.39 1.16
N THR A 354 1.62 10.30 0.03
CA THR A 354 1.74 11.27 -1.08
C THR A 354 1.25 12.66 -0.68
N ASP A 355 0.14 12.78 0.09
CA ASP A 355 -0.33 14.05 0.67
C ASP A 355 0.76 14.68 1.56
N ALA A 356 1.36 13.90 2.47
CA ALA A 356 2.38 14.38 3.39
C ALA A 356 3.62 14.90 2.65
N ILE A 357 4.13 14.14 1.67
CA ILE A 357 5.28 14.54 0.85
C ILE A 357 5.01 15.86 0.13
N VAL A 358 3.86 16.00 -0.55
CA VAL A 358 3.53 17.22 -1.29
C VAL A 358 3.35 18.41 -0.36
N ARG A 359 2.65 18.24 0.77
CA ARG A 359 2.45 19.33 1.73
C ARG A 359 3.76 19.88 2.27
N THR A 360 4.71 19.01 2.56
CA THR A 360 6.03 19.38 3.08
C THR A 360 6.92 19.96 1.98
N CYS A 361 7.01 19.30 0.82
CA CYS A 361 7.97 19.68 -0.22
C CYS A 361 7.49 20.87 -1.07
N CYS A 362 6.18 20.98 -1.32
CA CYS A 362 5.62 21.87 -2.35
C CYS A 362 4.72 22.99 -1.83
N LEU A 363 4.13 22.88 -0.63
CA LEU A 363 3.15 23.85 -0.11
C LEU A 363 3.62 24.66 1.11
N ASP A 364 4.90 24.54 1.48
CA ASP A 364 5.53 25.23 2.63
C ASP A 364 4.66 25.20 3.91
N VAL A 365 3.98 24.07 4.14
CA VAL A 365 3.14 23.89 5.32
C VAL A 365 4.03 23.87 6.56
N LYS A 366 3.82 24.81 7.48
CA LYS A 366 4.63 24.94 8.72
C LYS A 366 4.73 23.64 9.52
N ARG A 367 3.66 22.84 9.56
CA ARG A 367 3.60 21.56 10.26
C ARG A 367 2.48 20.67 9.75
N LEU A 368 2.71 19.36 9.67
CA LEU A 368 1.63 18.39 9.49
C LEU A 368 0.87 18.20 10.82
N SER A 369 -0.34 17.64 10.76
CA SER A 369 -1.24 17.60 11.93
C SER A 369 -1.02 16.39 12.85
N LYS A 370 -0.37 15.33 12.37
CA LYS A 370 0.00 14.15 13.17
C LYS A 370 1.48 14.21 13.53
N VAL A 371 1.85 13.65 14.67
CA VAL A 371 3.24 13.58 15.15
C VAL A 371 3.44 12.23 15.83
N TYR A 372 4.48 11.49 15.41
CA TYR A 372 4.83 10.21 16.00
C TYR A 372 5.25 10.38 17.47
N THR A 373 4.79 9.46 18.32
CA THR A 373 5.24 9.33 19.70
C THR A 373 5.67 7.88 19.92
N PRO A 374 6.94 7.61 20.33
CA PRO A 374 7.40 6.24 20.55
C PRO A 374 6.54 5.43 21.52
N LEU A 375 6.37 4.12 21.26
CA LEU A 375 5.52 3.24 22.07
C LEU A 375 5.89 3.25 23.56
N LYS A 376 7.19 3.29 23.88
CA LYS A 376 7.67 3.42 25.28
C LYS A 376 7.13 4.68 25.96
N VAL A 377 7.07 5.81 25.25
CA VAL A 377 6.54 7.07 25.78
C VAL A 377 5.02 7.02 25.89
N GLN A 378 4.33 6.40 24.93
CA GLN A 378 2.89 6.18 25.00
C GLN A 378 2.50 5.35 26.24
N HIS A 379 3.24 4.27 26.50
CA HIS A 379 3.02 3.41 27.67
C HIS A 379 3.21 4.16 28.99
N ILE A 380 4.28 4.96 29.13
CA ILE A 380 4.50 5.81 30.31
C ILE A 380 3.35 6.80 30.50
N ARG A 381 2.87 7.44 29.43
CA ARG A 381 1.73 8.37 29.51
C ARG A 381 0.43 7.68 29.95
N HIS A 382 0.22 6.43 29.54
CA HIS A 382 -0.95 5.66 29.94
C HIS A 382 -0.89 5.31 31.43
N ILE A 383 0.23 4.79 31.93
CA ILE A 383 0.45 4.51 33.35
C ILE A 383 0.24 5.77 34.21
N LEU A 384 0.74 6.93 33.76
CA LEU A 384 0.54 8.20 34.48
C LEU A 384 -0.91 8.68 34.47
N LYS A 385 -1.71 8.38 33.44
CA LYS A 385 -3.14 8.70 33.40
C LYS A 385 -3.94 7.80 34.33
N GLU A 386 -3.72 6.48 34.27
CA GLU A 386 -4.37 5.51 35.18
C GLU A 386 -4.02 5.82 36.64
N GLY A 387 -2.76 6.16 36.93
CA GLY A 387 -2.32 6.56 38.27
C GLY A 387 -2.88 7.91 38.76
N ASN A 388 -3.34 8.79 37.87
CA ASN A 388 -4.01 10.03 38.24
C ASN A 388 -5.53 9.86 38.37
N GLU A 389 -6.14 8.97 37.58
CA GLU A 389 -7.55 8.59 37.74
C GLU A 389 -7.75 7.87 39.08
N GLN A 390 -6.83 6.98 39.47
CA GLN A 390 -6.83 6.33 40.79
C GLN A 390 -6.54 7.28 41.98
N LYS A 391 -6.04 8.49 41.74
CA LYS A 391 -5.86 9.52 42.79
C LYS A 391 -7.02 10.50 42.90
N ASN A 392 -7.96 10.44 41.95
CA ASN A 392 -9.14 11.31 41.90
C ASN A 392 -10.46 10.54 42.17
N GLU A 393 -10.37 9.24 42.42
CA GLU A 393 -11.36 8.44 43.16
C GLU A 393 -10.95 8.35 44.64
#